data_AF-A0A9P7E7Z6-F1
#
_entry.id   AF-A0A9P7E7Z6-F1
#
_cell.length_a   1.000
_cell.length_b   1.000
_cell.length_c   1.000
_cell.angle_alpha   90.00
_cell.angle_beta   90.00
_cell.angle_gamma   90.00
#
_symmetry.space_group_name_H-M   'P 1'
#
loop_
_entity.id
_entity.type
_entity.pdbx_description
1 polymer ?
#
loop_
_entity_poly.entity_id
_entity_poly.type
_entity_poly.pdbx_seq_one_letter_code
_entity_poly.pdbx_strand_id
1 'polypeptide(L)'
;MKIVTQEEIDGHTNATIRGAAEGAFLSAAVAIPGSLLLNRRWASYRALPLSLKVMGTVIMIAPCISIQAERRGLEFDRAHWTGAGKWELDREAAEEEARWGALTTKDKVGDWASRHQYSIILGSWVLSMAVAGSIISRDRHQTLPQKIVQVRMWAQGLTIGVLIGAGILTHNQRQAALQRRPVDHSWQSLLAEQAREKEEARRAHSNAPNPL
;
A
#
# COMPACT_ATOMS: atom_id res chain seq x y z
N MET A 1 12.63 27.61 -3.04
CA MET A 1 12.25 26.34 -3.70
C MET A 1 13.49 25.79 -4.36
N LYS A 2 13.89 24.55 -4.03
CA LYS A 2 14.98 23.86 -4.74
C LYS A 2 14.45 23.53 -6.14
N ILE A 3 15.14 24.00 -7.18
CA ILE A 3 14.81 23.61 -8.56
C ILE A 3 15.32 22.18 -8.71
N VAL A 4 14.42 21.26 -9.09
CA VAL A 4 14.78 19.87 -9.32
C VAL A 4 15.77 19.81 -10.47
N THR A 5 16.90 19.14 -10.25
CA THR A 5 17.93 18.97 -11.28
C THR A 5 17.45 17.94 -12.31
N GLN A 6 17.94 18.05 -13.56
CA GLN A 6 17.61 17.04 -14.58
C GLN A 6 18.12 15.65 -14.18
N GLU A 7 19.26 15.57 -13.50
CA GLU A 7 19.81 14.32 -12.98
C GLU A 7 18.88 13.66 -11.93
N GLU A 8 18.24 14.44 -11.06
CA GLU A 8 17.25 13.93 -10.10
C GLU A 8 16.00 13.39 -10.81
N ILE A 9 15.53 14.07 -11.87
CA ILE A 9 14.38 13.61 -12.68
C ILE A 9 14.72 12.30 -13.40
N ASP A 10 15.89 12.22 -14.02
CA ASP A 10 16.33 11.02 -14.73
C ASP A 10 16.55 9.86 -13.77
N GLY A 11 17.12 10.13 -12.58
CA GLY A 11 17.29 9.15 -11.51
C GLY A 11 15.96 8.59 -11.02
N HIS A 12 14.98 9.46 -10.72
CA HIS A 12 13.64 9.05 -10.32
C HIS A 12 12.94 8.25 -11.42
N THR A 13 13.05 8.69 -12.67
CA THR A 13 12.47 8.00 -13.84
C THR A 13 13.06 6.61 -14.01
N ASN A 14 14.38 6.48 -13.90
CA ASN A 14 15.05 5.18 -13.97
C ASN A 14 14.64 4.25 -12.82
N ALA A 15 14.52 4.77 -11.59
CA ALA A 15 14.03 4.01 -10.44
C ALA A 15 12.59 3.51 -10.66
N THR A 16 11.72 4.37 -11.19
CA THR A 16 10.32 4.05 -11.50
C THR A 16 10.21 2.98 -12.59
N ILE A 17 10.95 3.13 -13.69
CA ILE A 17 10.98 2.15 -14.80
C ILE A 17 11.51 0.80 -14.30
N ARG A 18 12.57 0.80 -13.49
CA ARG A 18 13.09 -0.41 -12.87
C ARG A 18 12.04 -1.08 -11.99
N GLY A 19 11.33 -0.30 -11.17
CA GLY A 19 10.21 -0.80 -10.36
C GLY A 19 9.11 -1.44 -11.22
N ALA A 20 8.70 -0.77 -12.29
CA ALA A 20 7.72 -1.30 -13.24
C ALA A 20 8.17 -2.62 -13.86
N ALA A 21 9.44 -2.71 -14.30
CA ALA A 21 10.00 -3.92 -14.90
C ALA A 21 10.07 -5.09 -13.90
N GLU A 22 10.51 -4.83 -12.67
CA GLU A 22 10.51 -5.83 -11.60
C GLU A 22 9.10 -6.29 -11.26
N GLY A 23 8.13 -5.37 -11.18
CA GLY A 23 6.72 -5.70 -10.96
C GLY A 23 6.13 -6.54 -12.07
N ALA A 24 6.41 -6.21 -13.33
CA ALA A 24 5.98 -6.98 -14.49
C ALA A 24 6.56 -8.41 -14.46
N PHE A 25 7.87 -8.52 -14.24
CA PHE A 25 8.56 -9.81 -14.26
C PHE A 25 8.10 -10.73 -13.12
N LEU A 26 8.10 -10.22 -11.88
CA LEU A 26 7.71 -11.01 -10.71
C LEU A 26 6.24 -11.45 -10.78
N SER A 27 5.34 -10.55 -11.18
CA SER A 27 3.92 -10.90 -11.31
C SER A 27 3.67 -11.85 -12.48
N ALA A 28 4.33 -11.68 -13.62
CA ALA A 28 4.22 -12.60 -14.75
C ALA A 28 4.76 -14.00 -14.41
N ALA A 29 5.86 -14.08 -13.68
CA ALA A 29 6.46 -15.34 -13.21
C ALA A 29 5.51 -16.13 -12.28
N VAL A 30 4.55 -15.48 -11.63
CA VAL A 30 3.52 -16.13 -10.81
C VAL A 30 2.24 -16.38 -11.60
N ALA A 31 1.73 -15.36 -12.29
CA ALA A 31 0.42 -15.40 -12.94
C ALA A 31 0.38 -16.35 -14.14
N ILE A 32 1.44 -16.39 -14.96
CA ILE A 32 1.48 -17.26 -16.14
C ILE A 32 1.55 -18.74 -15.72
N PRO A 33 2.50 -19.19 -14.87
CA PRO A 33 2.49 -20.58 -14.39
C PRO A 33 1.22 -20.94 -13.61
N GLY A 34 0.67 -20.00 -12.84
CA GLY A 34 -0.62 -20.17 -12.16
C GLY A 34 -1.75 -20.47 -13.15
N SER A 35 -1.88 -19.69 -14.21
CA SER A 35 -2.86 -19.92 -15.29
C SER A 35 -2.67 -21.29 -15.97
N LEU A 36 -1.41 -21.68 -16.24
CA LEU A 36 -1.10 -22.99 -16.83
C LEU A 36 -1.48 -24.15 -15.88
N LEU A 37 -1.20 -24.02 -14.58
CA LEU A 37 -1.55 -25.02 -13.58
C LEU A 37 -3.06 -25.18 -13.45
N LEU A 38 -3.81 -24.06 -13.41
CA LEU A 38 -5.27 -24.08 -13.39
C LEU A 38 -5.84 -24.74 -14.65
N ASN A 39 -5.27 -24.46 -15.83
CA ASN A 39 -5.66 -25.08 -17.09
C ASN A 39 -5.42 -26.60 -17.12
N ARG A 40 -4.41 -27.09 -16.39
CA ARG A 40 -4.12 -28.53 -16.26
C ARG A 40 -5.02 -29.22 -15.22
N ARG A 41 -5.22 -28.62 -14.06
CA ARG A 41 -5.92 -29.25 -12.91
C ARG A 41 -7.44 -29.13 -12.98
N TRP A 42 -8.00 -28.03 -13.49
CA TRP A 42 -9.43 -27.73 -13.35
C TRP A 42 -10.15 -27.72 -14.71
N ALA A 43 -11.09 -28.66 -14.89
CA ALA A 43 -11.88 -28.78 -16.12
C ALA A 43 -12.67 -27.50 -16.44
N SER A 44 -13.22 -26.85 -15.41
CA SER A 44 -13.94 -25.58 -15.56
C SER A 44 -13.05 -24.45 -16.07
N TYR A 45 -11.79 -24.37 -15.62
CA TYR A 45 -10.87 -23.35 -16.11
C TYR A 45 -10.43 -23.66 -17.55
N ARG A 46 -10.23 -24.94 -17.88
CA ARG A 46 -9.88 -25.37 -19.23
C ARG A 46 -10.94 -24.97 -20.26
N ALA A 47 -12.21 -25.04 -19.90
CA ALA A 47 -13.34 -24.65 -20.75
C ALA A 47 -13.48 -23.13 -21.00
N LEU A 48 -12.74 -22.28 -20.27
CA LEU A 48 -12.80 -20.83 -20.49
C LEU A 48 -12.19 -20.44 -21.85
N PRO A 49 -12.78 -19.47 -22.57
CA PRO A 49 -12.17 -18.84 -23.74
C PRO A 49 -10.78 -18.26 -23.42
N LEU A 50 -9.93 -18.21 -24.43
CA LEU A 50 -8.56 -17.66 -24.30
C LEU A 50 -8.58 -16.20 -23.79
N SER A 51 -9.54 -15.40 -24.26
CA SER A 51 -9.69 -14.00 -23.83
C SER A 51 -9.88 -13.86 -22.32
N LEU A 52 -10.71 -14.70 -21.69
CA LEU A 52 -10.91 -14.67 -20.24
C LEU A 52 -9.68 -15.15 -19.46
N LYS A 53 -8.92 -16.11 -20.00
CA LYS A 53 -7.66 -16.56 -19.39
C LYS A 53 -6.61 -15.45 -19.39
N VAL A 54 -6.43 -14.79 -20.54
CA VAL A 54 -5.51 -13.66 -20.69
C VAL A 54 -5.93 -12.50 -19.79
N MET A 55 -7.22 -12.15 -19.79
CA MET A 55 -7.75 -11.09 -18.92
C MET A 55 -7.45 -11.37 -17.45
N GLY A 56 -7.66 -12.60 -16.97
CA GLY A 56 -7.33 -12.97 -15.59
C GLY A 56 -5.86 -12.77 -15.24
N THR A 57 -4.96 -13.11 -16.16
CA THR A 57 -3.51 -12.88 -16.00
C THR A 57 -3.17 -11.40 -16.00
N VAL A 58 -3.76 -10.60 -16.91
CA VAL A 58 -3.53 -9.14 -17.00
C VAL A 58 -4.03 -8.41 -15.75
N ILE A 59 -5.20 -8.79 -15.22
CA ILE A 59 -5.77 -8.22 -13.98
C ILE A 59 -4.82 -8.39 -12.79
N MET A 60 -4.04 -9.47 -12.76
CA MET A 60 -3.02 -9.68 -11.72
C MET A 60 -1.74 -8.88 -11.99
N ILE A 61 -1.26 -8.86 -13.23
CA ILE A 61 0.04 -8.24 -13.57
C ILE A 61 -0.03 -6.72 -13.55
N ALA A 62 -1.05 -6.12 -14.16
CA ALA A 62 -1.08 -4.67 -14.38
C ALA A 62 -1.01 -3.84 -13.08
N PRO A 63 -1.77 -4.16 -12.01
CA PRO A 63 -1.64 -3.43 -10.74
C PRO A 63 -0.26 -3.60 -10.10
N CYS A 64 0.36 -4.78 -10.22
CA CYS A 64 1.69 -5.03 -9.66
C CYS A 64 2.77 -4.17 -10.32
N ILE A 65 2.65 -3.88 -11.62
CA ILE A 65 3.54 -2.95 -12.32
C ILE A 65 3.45 -1.57 -11.69
N SER A 66 2.25 -1.01 -11.58
CA SER A 66 2.04 0.32 -11.03
C SER A 66 2.49 0.43 -9.57
N ILE A 67 2.14 -0.56 -8.74
CA ILE A 67 2.52 -0.57 -7.31
C ILE A 67 4.05 -0.61 -7.16
N GLN A 68 4.74 -1.43 -7.94
CA GLN A 68 6.20 -1.55 -7.85
C GLN A 68 6.93 -0.33 -8.42
N ALA A 69 6.39 0.27 -9.49
CA ALA A 69 6.91 1.52 -10.04
C ALA A 69 6.87 2.63 -8.99
N GLU A 70 5.70 2.85 -8.38
CA GLU A 70 5.49 3.85 -7.33
C GLU A 70 6.38 3.58 -6.12
N ARG A 71 6.45 2.32 -5.67
CA ARG A 71 7.28 1.95 -4.51
C ARG A 71 8.74 2.32 -4.71
N ARG A 72 9.28 2.14 -5.92
CA ARG A 72 10.67 2.45 -6.25
C ARG A 72 10.92 3.93 -6.51
N GLY A 73 9.95 4.66 -7.04
CA GLY A 73 9.99 6.12 -7.09
C GLY A 73 10.07 6.71 -5.68
N LEU A 74 9.17 6.29 -4.78
CA LEU A 74 9.16 6.73 -3.38
C LEU A 74 10.43 6.35 -2.62
N GLU A 75 11.02 5.19 -2.91
CA GLU A 75 12.30 4.76 -2.33
C GLU A 75 13.45 5.68 -2.77
N PHE A 76 13.48 6.07 -4.05
CA PHE A 76 14.43 7.04 -4.58
C PHE A 76 14.26 8.41 -3.91
N ASP A 77 13.03 8.92 -3.82
CA ASP A 77 12.74 10.22 -3.21
C ASP A 77 13.18 10.27 -1.75
N ARG A 78 12.87 9.23 -0.97
CA ARG A 78 13.28 9.13 0.44
C ARG A 78 14.80 9.12 0.61
N ALA A 79 15.53 8.48 -0.31
CA ALA A 79 16.98 8.45 -0.27
C ALA A 79 17.61 9.82 -0.54
N HIS A 80 16.94 10.67 -1.34
CA HIS A 80 17.44 11.99 -1.74
C HIS A 80 16.86 13.15 -0.92
N TRP A 81 15.90 12.89 -0.02
CA TRP A 81 15.46 13.88 0.95
C TRP A 81 16.60 14.28 1.89
N THR A 82 16.81 15.59 2.00
CA THR A 82 17.86 16.22 2.82
C THR A 82 17.30 17.45 3.53
N GLY A 83 17.91 17.82 4.65
CA GLY A 83 17.59 19.01 5.44
C GLY A 83 16.49 18.86 6.48
N ALA A 84 16.03 20.00 7.00
CA ALA A 84 15.08 20.12 8.11
C ALA A 84 13.79 19.28 7.98
N GLY A 85 13.27 19.11 6.76
CA GLY A 85 12.06 18.31 6.52
C GLY A 85 12.27 16.79 6.75
N LYS A 86 13.46 16.27 6.44
CA LYS A 86 13.81 14.87 6.73
C LYS A 86 14.01 14.66 8.24
N TRP A 87 14.68 15.60 8.89
CA TRP A 87 14.89 15.53 10.34
C TRP A 87 13.56 15.48 11.11
N GLU A 88 12.58 16.30 10.73
CA GLU A 88 11.25 16.29 11.34
C GLU A 88 10.53 14.95 11.11
N LEU A 89 10.57 14.42 9.88
CA LEU A 89 9.99 13.10 9.56
C LEU A 89 10.65 11.97 10.37
N ASP A 90 11.97 11.99 10.51
CA ASP A 90 12.71 11.00 11.29
C ASP A 90 12.41 11.12 12.80
N ARG A 91 12.26 12.35 13.31
CA ARG A 91 11.84 12.63 14.69
C ARG A 91 10.44 12.09 14.96
N GLU A 92 9.48 12.43 14.10
CA GLU A 92 8.11 11.92 14.19
C GLU A 92 8.09 10.39 14.18
N ALA A 93 8.80 9.76 13.24
CA ALA A 93 8.89 8.30 13.15
C ALA A 93 9.46 7.66 14.43
N ALA A 94 10.51 8.25 15.01
CA ALA A 94 11.10 7.79 16.27
C ALA A 94 10.15 7.92 17.46
N GLU A 95 9.39 9.03 17.54
CA GLU A 95 8.36 9.22 18.55
C GLU A 95 7.20 8.23 18.38
N GLU A 96 6.78 7.96 17.15
CA GLU A 96 5.78 6.94 16.84
C GLU A 96 6.24 5.55 17.25
N GLU A 97 7.50 5.21 17.00
CA GLU A 97 8.07 3.91 17.34
C GLU A 97 8.25 3.75 18.86
N ALA A 98 8.70 4.79 19.57
CA ALA A 98 8.76 4.78 21.03
C ALA A 98 7.36 4.63 21.65
N ARG A 99 6.37 5.36 21.13
CA ARG A 99 4.96 5.23 21.50
C ARG A 99 4.45 3.82 21.22
N TRP A 100 4.75 3.28 20.04
CA TRP A 100 4.40 1.92 19.64
C TRP A 100 4.97 0.90 20.62
N GLY A 101 6.25 1.04 20.97
CA GLY A 101 6.95 0.17 21.92
C GLY A 101 6.26 0.11 23.27
N ALA A 102 5.79 1.25 23.76
CA ALA A 102 5.10 1.40 25.05
C ALA A 102 3.66 0.84 25.09
N LEU A 103 3.04 0.56 23.94
CA LEU A 103 1.68 0.01 23.89
C LEU A 103 1.62 -1.44 24.40
N THR A 104 0.49 -1.79 25.01
CA THR A 104 0.18 -3.20 25.35
C THR A 104 -0.06 -4.02 24.09
N THR A 105 0.06 -5.36 24.19
CA THR A 105 -0.15 -6.26 23.03
C THR A 105 -1.52 -6.08 22.39
N LYS A 106 -2.57 -5.86 23.19
CA LYS A 106 -3.93 -5.61 22.70
C LYS A 106 -4.00 -4.30 21.91
N ASP A 107 -3.39 -3.24 22.43
CA ASP A 107 -3.38 -1.93 21.77
C ASP A 107 -2.54 -1.96 20.49
N LYS A 108 -1.43 -2.72 20.49
CA LYS A 108 -0.60 -2.98 19.29
C LYS A 108 -1.39 -3.68 18.20
N VAL A 109 -2.20 -4.69 18.52
CA VAL A 109 -3.06 -5.33 17.51
C VAL A 109 -4.11 -4.36 17.00
N GLY A 110 -4.74 -3.59 17.89
CA GLY A 110 -5.76 -2.60 17.52
C GLY A 110 -5.23 -1.52 16.58
N ASP A 111 -4.06 -0.97 16.86
CA ASP A 111 -3.48 0.07 16.01
C ASP A 111 -2.89 -0.48 14.70
N TRP A 112 -2.31 -1.69 14.72
CA TRP A 112 -1.90 -2.36 13.49
C TRP A 112 -3.10 -2.55 12.56
N ALA A 113 -4.23 -2.98 13.14
CA ALA A 113 -5.48 -3.14 12.41
C ALA A 113 -6.03 -1.81 11.88
N SER A 114 -5.84 -0.69 12.61
CA SER A 114 -6.23 0.62 12.09
C SER A 114 -5.35 1.09 10.94
N ARG A 115 -4.02 0.90 11.02
CA ARG A 115 -3.09 1.28 9.94
C ARG A 115 -3.31 0.47 8.66
N HIS A 116 -3.78 -0.77 8.78
CA HIS A 116 -4.02 -1.68 7.66
C HIS A 116 -5.51 -1.93 7.39
N GLN A 117 -6.38 -0.99 7.78
CA GLN A 117 -7.83 -1.17 7.69
C GLN A 117 -8.30 -1.63 6.31
N TYR A 118 -7.82 -0.99 5.23
CA TYR A 118 -8.24 -1.31 3.87
C TYR A 118 -7.75 -2.69 3.44
N SER A 119 -6.53 -3.06 3.85
CA SER A 119 -5.98 -4.39 3.61
C SER A 119 -6.78 -5.47 4.35
N ILE A 120 -7.21 -5.20 5.58
CA ILE A 120 -8.05 -6.12 6.36
C ILE A 120 -9.45 -6.24 5.75
N ILE A 121 -10.07 -5.12 5.37
CA ILE A 121 -11.38 -5.10 4.71
C ILE A 121 -11.34 -5.91 3.42
N LEU A 122 -10.35 -5.63 2.56
CA LEU A 122 -10.15 -6.35 1.30
C LEU A 122 -9.83 -7.83 1.55
N GLY A 123 -8.93 -8.13 2.49
CA GLY A 123 -8.54 -9.49 2.83
C GLY A 123 -9.71 -10.31 3.38
N SER A 124 -10.50 -9.72 4.28
CA SER A 124 -11.72 -10.32 4.81
C SER A 124 -12.75 -10.56 3.72
N TRP A 125 -12.89 -9.65 2.76
CA TRP A 125 -13.77 -9.82 1.61
C TRP A 125 -13.34 -11.00 0.74
N VAL A 126 -12.06 -11.05 0.32
CA VAL A 126 -11.51 -12.16 -0.47
C VAL A 126 -11.67 -13.49 0.28
N LEU A 127 -11.33 -13.51 1.57
CA LEU A 127 -11.45 -14.69 2.41
C LEU A 127 -12.90 -15.17 2.49
N SER A 128 -13.85 -14.26 2.70
CA SER A 128 -15.28 -14.60 2.77
C SER A 128 -15.78 -15.19 1.45
N MET A 129 -15.36 -14.65 0.30
CA MET A 129 -15.70 -15.19 -1.01
C MET A 129 -15.09 -16.57 -1.24
N ALA A 130 -13.83 -16.78 -0.82
CA ALA A 130 -13.16 -18.06 -0.94
C ALA A 130 -13.85 -19.15 -0.09
N VAL A 131 -14.23 -18.81 1.15
CA VAL A 131 -14.98 -19.71 2.04
C VAL A 131 -16.36 -20.02 1.48
N ALA A 132 -17.14 -19.01 1.09
CA ALA A 132 -18.45 -19.21 0.50
C ALA A 132 -18.38 -20.02 -0.80
N GLY A 133 -17.40 -19.72 -1.67
CA GLY A 133 -17.15 -20.47 -2.90
C GLY A 133 -16.78 -21.93 -2.65
N SER A 134 -15.97 -22.20 -1.62
CA SER A 134 -15.62 -23.57 -1.21
C SER A 134 -16.86 -24.34 -0.76
N ILE A 135 -17.71 -23.73 0.08
CA ILE A 135 -18.96 -24.33 0.56
C ILE A 135 -19.91 -24.63 -0.60
N ILE A 136 -20.19 -23.64 -1.47
CA ILE A 136 -21.13 -23.78 -2.60
C ILE A 136 -20.61 -24.82 -3.62
N SER A 137 -19.30 -24.90 -3.83
CA SER A 137 -18.72 -25.86 -4.78
C SER A 137 -18.94 -27.32 -4.37
N ARG A 138 -19.06 -27.60 -3.07
CA ARG A 138 -19.26 -28.94 -2.51
C ARG A 138 -20.68 -29.49 -2.65
N ASP A 139 -21.69 -28.64 -2.91
CA ASP A 139 -23.07 -29.11 -3.05
C ASP A 139 -23.26 -29.85 -4.40
N ARG A 140 -23.56 -31.15 -4.35
CA ARG A 140 -23.72 -32.00 -5.54
C ARG A 140 -25.13 -31.94 -6.15
N HIS A 141 -26.12 -31.40 -5.44
CA HIS A 141 -27.52 -31.45 -5.82
C HIS A 141 -28.00 -30.27 -6.67
N GLN A 142 -27.12 -29.29 -6.92
CA GLN A 142 -27.45 -28.10 -7.70
C GLN A 142 -26.82 -28.10 -9.09
N THR A 143 -27.58 -27.64 -10.08
CA THR A 143 -27.08 -27.41 -11.45
C THR A 143 -26.13 -26.20 -11.50
N LEU A 144 -25.24 -26.14 -12.49
CA LEU A 144 -24.28 -25.02 -12.65
C LEU A 144 -24.95 -23.63 -12.69
N PRO A 145 -26.07 -23.41 -13.40
CA PRO A 145 -26.75 -22.12 -13.40
C PRO A 145 -27.25 -21.71 -12.00
N GLN A 146 -27.79 -22.66 -11.23
CA GLN A 146 -28.27 -22.41 -9.87
C GLN A 146 -27.13 -21.99 -8.95
N LYS A 147 -25.97 -22.66 -9.04
CA LYS A 147 -24.77 -22.28 -8.29
C LYS A 147 -24.32 -20.86 -8.60
N ILE A 148 -24.35 -20.45 -9.88
CA ILE A 148 -23.96 -19.08 -10.29
C ILE A 148 -24.86 -18.03 -9.66
N VAL A 149 -26.18 -18.27 -9.66
CA VAL A 149 -27.15 -17.35 -9.03
C VAL A 149 -26.91 -17.27 -7.52
N GLN A 150 -26.68 -18.41 -6.86
CA GLN A 150 -26.37 -18.42 -5.43
C GLN A 150 -25.06 -17.68 -5.11
N VAL A 151 -24.00 -17.93 -5.87
CA VAL A 151 -22.71 -17.23 -5.69
C VAL A 151 -22.90 -15.72 -5.78
N ARG A 152 -23.72 -15.23 -6.72
CA ARG A 152 -24.02 -13.79 -6.85
C ARG A 152 -24.75 -13.24 -5.63
N MET A 153 -25.76 -13.95 -5.12
CA MET A 153 -26.49 -13.55 -3.90
C MET A 153 -25.57 -13.50 -2.67
N TRP A 154 -24.72 -14.50 -2.50
CA TRP A 154 -23.72 -14.53 -1.44
C TRP A 154 -22.71 -13.40 -1.58
N ALA A 155 -22.18 -13.16 -2.79
CA ALA A 155 -21.22 -12.09 -3.03
C ALA A 155 -21.79 -10.71 -2.68
N GLN A 156 -23.06 -10.46 -3.03
CA GLN A 156 -23.74 -9.22 -2.66
C GLN A 156 -23.91 -9.10 -1.14
N GLY A 157 -24.41 -10.13 -0.46
CA GLY A 157 -24.58 -10.12 0.99
C GLY A 157 -23.26 -9.96 1.75
N LEU A 158 -22.21 -10.66 1.32
CA LEU A 158 -20.87 -10.57 1.90
C LEU A 158 -20.27 -9.17 1.71
N THR A 159 -20.46 -8.56 0.53
CA THR A 159 -19.98 -7.19 0.27
C THR A 159 -20.65 -6.19 1.20
N ILE A 160 -21.97 -6.30 1.41
CA ILE A 160 -22.69 -5.44 2.35
C ILE A 160 -22.16 -5.64 3.78
N GLY A 161 -21.98 -6.89 4.22
CA GLY A 161 -21.42 -7.19 5.55
C GLY A 161 -20.02 -6.60 5.75
N VAL A 162 -19.16 -6.71 4.74
CA VAL A 162 -17.82 -6.10 4.74
C VAL A 162 -17.89 -4.58 4.80
N LEU A 163 -18.78 -3.92 4.05
CA LEU A 163 -18.95 -2.47 4.08
C LEU A 163 -19.44 -1.98 5.45
N ILE A 164 -20.35 -2.72 6.09
CA ILE A 164 -20.80 -2.42 7.45
C ILE A 164 -19.64 -2.58 8.43
N GLY A 165 -18.89 -3.69 8.35
CA GLY A 165 -17.71 -3.91 9.20
C GLY A 165 -16.64 -2.83 9.01
N ALA A 166 -16.37 -2.45 7.77
CA ALA A 166 -15.51 -1.32 7.42
C ALA A 166 -16.02 -0.01 8.03
N GLY A 167 -17.31 0.29 7.89
CA GLY A 167 -17.93 1.49 8.43
C GLY A 167 -17.80 1.58 9.95
N ILE A 168 -18.04 0.48 10.67
CA ILE A 168 -17.87 0.40 12.13
C ILE A 168 -16.40 0.64 12.51
N LEU A 169 -15.46 -0.02 11.83
CA LEU A 169 -14.03 0.13 12.08
C LEU A 169 -13.58 1.58 11.85
N THR A 170 -13.97 2.18 10.73
CA THR A 170 -13.65 3.58 10.40
C THR A 170 -14.31 4.56 11.38
N HIS A 171 -15.53 4.30 11.83
CA HIS A 171 -16.23 5.18 12.77
C HIS A 171 -15.54 5.19 14.14
N ASN A 172 -15.20 4.02 14.68
CA ASN A 172 -14.46 3.89 15.94
C ASN A 172 -13.10 4.59 15.87
N GLN A 173 -12.40 4.47 14.74
CA GLN A 173 -11.15 5.18 14.50
C GLN A 173 -11.34 6.70 14.46
N ARG A 174 -12.36 7.20 13.75
CA ARG A 174 -12.63 8.64 13.67
C ARG A 174 -12.86 9.23 15.07
N GLN A 175 -13.58 8.53 15.94
CA GLN A 175 -13.77 8.97 17.32
C GLN A 175 -12.44 8.97 18.11
N ALA A 176 -11.64 7.92 18.00
CA ALA A 176 -10.33 7.85 18.67
C ALA A 176 -9.36 8.93 18.17
N ALA A 177 -9.35 9.22 16.87
CA ALA A 177 -8.51 10.25 16.25
C ALA A 177 -8.93 11.67 16.68
N LEU A 178 -10.24 11.92 16.81
CA LEU A 178 -10.75 13.21 17.30
C LEU A 178 -10.36 13.47 18.76
N GLN A 179 -10.32 12.44 19.60
CA GLN A 179 -9.91 12.56 21.01
C GLN A 179 -8.40 12.77 21.17
N ARG A 180 -7.59 12.34 20.19
CA ARG A 180 -6.12 12.32 20.27
C ARG A 180 -5.45 13.42 19.45
N ARG A 181 -6.20 14.29 18.78
CA ARG A 181 -5.65 15.29 17.87
C ARG A 181 -4.82 16.32 18.65
N PRO A 182 -3.47 16.27 18.61
CA PRO A 182 -2.64 17.28 19.26
C PRO A 182 -2.73 18.56 18.44
N VAL A 183 -2.46 19.71 19.06
CA VAL A 183 -2.24 20.95 18.32
C VAL A 183 -0.94 20.79 17.54
N ASP A 184 -1.01 20.88 16.22
CA ASP A 184 0.14 20.70 15.34
C ASP A 184 1.07 21.91 15.44
N HIS A 185 2.23 21.71 16.06
CA HIS A 185 3.30 22.69 16.17
C HIS A 185 4.52 22.35 15.29
N SER A 186 4.40 21.38 14.37
CA SER A 186 5.50 20.98 13.46
C SER A 186 6.06 22.15 12.64
N TRP A 187 5.21 23.12 12.29
CA TRP A 187 5.63 24.35 11.62
C TRP A 187 6.65 25.17 12.42
N GLN A 188 6.52 25.18 13.76
CA GLN A 188 7.45 25.92 14.63
C GLN A 188 8.81 25.22 14.70
N SER A 189 8.84 23.89 14.80
CA SER A 189 10.09 23.12 14.79
C SER A 189 10.79 23.19 13.43
N LEU A 190 10.04 23.08 12.32
CA LEU A 190 10.56 23.24 10.97
C LEU A 190 11.17 24.63 10.75
N LEU A 191 10.52 25.71 11.21
CA LEU A 191 11.05 27.07 11.09
C LEU A 191 12.32 27.27 11.94
N ALA A 192 12.35 26.70 13.15
CA ALA A 192 13.52 26.75 14.02
C ALA A 192 14.72 26.05 13.38
N GLU A 193 14.52 24.85 12.82
CA GLU A 193 15.58 24.08 12.20
C GLU A 193 16.06 24.71 10.88
N GLN A 194 15.15 25.25 10.06
CA GLN A 194 15.52 26.05 8.89
C GLN A 194 16.34 27.29 9.25
N ALA A 195 16.05 27.94 10.39
CA ALA A 195 16.83 29.08 10.85
C ALA A 195 18.27 28.66 11.23
N ARG A 196 18.42 27.49 11.88
CA ARG A 196 19.73 26.91 12.22
C ARG A 196 20.54 26.56 10.98
N GLU A 197 19.95 25.88 10.00
CA GLU A 197 20.62 25.57 8.73
C GLU A 197 21.11 26.83 8.01
N LYS A 198 20.28 27.89 7.98
CA LYS A 198 20.67 29.17 7.38
C LYS A 198 21.82 29.84 8.13
N GLU A 199 21.83 29.75 9.45
CA GLU A 199 22.89 30.34 10.26
C GLU A 199 24.21 29.58 10.12
N GLU A 200 24.17 28.24 10.06
CA GLU A 200 25.32 27.39 9.76
C GLU A 200 25.86 27.66 8.36
N ALA A 201 25.00 27.76 7.35
CA ALA A 201 25.40 28.14 6.00
C ALA A 201 26.07 29.52 5.96
N ARG A 202 25.54 30.50 6.73
CA ARG A 202 26.11 31.85 6.82
C ARG A 202 27.48 31.85 7.51
N ARG A 203 27.63 31.06 8.58
CA ARG A 203 28.89 30.87 9.30
C ARG A 203 29.93 30.20 8.41
N ALA A 204 29.55 29.14 7.69
CA ALA A 204 30.42 28.47 6.72
C ALA A 204 30.87 29.41 5.59
N HIS A 205 29.98 30.27 5.10
CA HIS A 205 30.34 31.27 4.09
C HIS A 205 31.28 32.36 4.61
N SER A 206 31.09 32.81 5.86
CA SER A 206 31.98 33.79 6.50
C SER A 206 33.38 33.26 6.83
N ASN A 207 33.51 31.93 6.96
CA ASN A 207 34.75 31.25 7.33
C ASN A 207 35.50 30.65 6.12
N ALA A 208 35.03 30.90 4.89
CA ALA A 208 35.69 30.45 3.68
C ALA A 208 36.92 31.33 3.39
N PRO A 209 38.15 30.76 3.29
CA PRO A 209 39.35 31.53 2.99
C PRO A 209 39.24 32.16 1.59
N ASN A 210 39.64 33.42 1.51
CA ASN A 210 39.61 34.23 0.30
C ASN A 210 40.44 33.54 -0.81
N PRO A 211 39.86 33.20 -1.98
CA PRO A 211 40.64 32.65 -3.08
C PRO A 211 41.53 33.78 -3.64
N LEU A 212 42.84 33.66 -3.40
CA LEU A 212 43.89 34.46 -4.03
C LEU A 212 44.15 33.95 -5.45
#